data_AF-A0A828QSL5-F1
#
_entry.id   AF-A0A828QSL5-F1
#
_cell.length_a   1.000
_cell.length_b   1.000
_cell.length_c   1.000
_cell.angle_alpha   90.00
_cell.angle_beta   90.00
_cell.angle_gamma   90.00
#
_symmetry.space_group_name_H-M   'P 1'
#
loop_
_entity.id
_entity.type
_entity.pdbx_description
1 polymer ?
#
loop_
_entity_poly.entity_id
_entity_poly.type
_entity_poly.pdbx_seq_one_letter_code
_entity_poly.pdbx_strand_id
1 'polypeptide(L)'
;MNFKRVKKDIAQTEEDFLQGGRGDDNGAMNSKKKTITKKPYNEKLKRKYSFSIYFDEEEYSIVKEQAEIMKMNINQYIRFKLFVTEVK
;
A
#
# COMPACT_ATOMS: atom_id res chain seq x y z
N MET A 1 9.34 -16.69 42.30
CA MET A 1 9.33 -15.61 41.29
C MET A 1 10.70 -15.58 40.63
N ASN A 2 10.80 -15.93 39.35
CA ASN A 2 12.11 -16.06 38.68
C ASN A 2 12.35 -14.86 37.77
N PHE A 3 13.11 -13.88 38.24
CA PHE A 3 13.61 -12.79 37.42
C PHE A 3 14.75 -13.30 36.54
N LYS A 4 14.56 -13.27 35.21
CA LYS A 4 15.65 -13.51 34.25
C LYS A 4 16.58 -12.30 34.25
N ARG A 5 17.88 -12.55 34.50
CA ARG A 5 18.94 -11.55 34.44
C ARG A 5 19.06 -10.99 33.02
N VAL A 6 18.97 -9.66 32.90
CA VAL A 6 19.23 -8.93 31.66
C VAL A 6 20.73 -8.99 31.39
N LYS A 7 21.15 -9.63 30.30
CA LYS A 7 22.53 -9.51 29.81
C LYS A 7 22.71 -8.08 29.31
N LYS A 8 23.65 -7.34 29.90
CA LYS A 8 24.14 -6.07 29.40
C LYS A 8 25.10 -6.39 28.26
N ASP A 9 24.56 -6.53 27.05
CA ASP A 9 25.38 -6.47 25.86
C ASP A 9 25.62 -4.98 25.60
N ILE A 10 26.88 -4.60 25.84
CA ILE A 10 27.42 -3.25 25.75
C ILE A 10 27.34 -2.81 24.28
N ALA A 11 26.67 -1.69 24.02
CA ALA A 11 26.69 -1.04 22.71
C ALA A 11 28.14 -0.73 22.33
N GLN A 12 28.57 -1.17 21.15
CA GLN A 12 29.98 -1.11 20.73
C GLN A 12 30.38 0.23 20.09
N THR A 13 29.46 1.18 19.94
CA THR A 13 29.72 2.53 19.42
C THR A 13 28.67 3.53 19.92
N GLU A 14 29.06 4.79 20.11
CA GLU A 14 28.16 5.85 20.62
C GLU A 14 26.96 6.11 19.70
N GLU A 15 27.15 5.95 18.39
CA GLU A 15 26.11 6.06 17.36
C GLU A 15 24.96 5.04 17.57
N ASP A 16 25.29 3.82 18.01
CA ASP A 16 24.33 2.73 18.26
C ASP A 16 23.45 3.01 19.49
N PHE A 17 23.94 3.79 20.46
CA PHE A 17 23.18 4.15 21.66
C PHE A 17 22.12 5.22 21.37
N LEU A 18 22.41 6.14 20.43
CA LEU A 18 21.49 7.21 20.03
C LEU A 18 20.37 6.70 19.12
N GLN A 19 20.61 5.62 18.36
CA GLN A 19 19.61 5.04 17.46
C GLN A 19 18.52 4.25 18.18
N GLY A 20 18.84 3.60 19.32
CA GLY A 20 17.86 2.86 20.12
C GLY A 20 16.73 3.70 20.73
N GLY A 21 16.90 5.02 20.81
CA GLY A 21 15.86 5.95 21.29
C GLY A 21 14.95 6.52 20.20
N ARG A 22 15.25 6.29 18.90
CA ARG A 22 14.54 6.90 17.77
C ARG A 22 13.68 5.94 16.94
N GLY A 23 13.70 4.63 17.23
CA GLY A 23 12.70 3.68 16.73
C GLY A 23 12.76 3.37 15.22
N ASP A 24 13.93 3.52 14.59
CA ASP A 24 14.14 3.12 13.19
C ASP A 24 15.04 1.88 13.12
N ASP A 25 14.42 0.70 13.03
CA ASP A 25 15.10 -0.57 12.82
C ASP A 25 15.12 -0.90 11.31
N ASN A 26 16.24 -0.67 10.62
CA ASN A 26 16.43 -1.20 9.26
C ASN A 26 17.80 -1.88 9.10
N GLY A 27 17.77 -3.23 9.12
CA GLY A 27 18.78 -4.14 8.55
C GLY A 27 19.83 -4.63 9.55
N ALA A 28 20.10 -5.93 9.77
CA ALA A 28 19.83 -7.08 8.93
C ALA A 28 19.82 -8.41 9.72
N MET A 29 18.94 -9.30 9.27
CA MET A 29 19.01 -10.77 9.27
C MET A 29 18.85 -11.61 10.56
N ASN A 30 17.65 -12.19 10.64
CA ASN A 30 17.38 -13.63 10.87
C ASN A 30 17.38 -14.20 12.30
N SER A 31 16.24 -14.09 12.99
CA SER A 31 15.54 -15.29 13.48
C SER A 31 14.14 -14.99 14.03
N LYS A 32 13.12 -15.30 13.20
CA LYS A 32 11.77 -15.79 13.56
C LYS A 32 10.98 -15.05 14.67
N LYS A 33 9.83 -14.54 14.20
CA LYS A 33 8.49 -14.61 14.85
C LYS A 33 7.98 -13.34 15.52
N LYS A 34 7.64 -12.35 14.69
CA LYS A 34 6.28 -11.77 14.57
C LYS A 34 6.31 -10.70 13.48
N THR A 35 6.10 -11.11 12.24
CA THR A 35 5.94 -10.18 11.12
C THR A 35 4.58 -9.51 11.25
N ILE A 36 4.52 -8.33 11.86
CA ILE A 36 3.49 -7.35 11.53
C ILE A 36 3.89 -6.82 10.15
N THR A 37 3.50 -7.57 9.12
CA THR A 37 3.66 -7.13 7.74
C THR A 37 2.83 -5.87 7.57
N LYS A 38 3.48 -4.70 7.58
CA LYS A 38 3.00 -3.53 6.83
C LYS A 38 2.85 -4.04 5.40
N LYS A 39 1.62 -4.40 5.02
CA LYS A 39 1.33 -4.95 3.70
C LYS A 39 1.91 -3.96 2.68
N PRO A 40 2.68 -4.42 1.67
CA PRO A 40 3.02 -3.54 0.58
C PRO A 40 1.69 -3.01 0.03
N TYR A 41 1.61 -1.69 -0.18
CA TYR A 41 0.46 -1.01 -0.79
C TYR A 41 0.03 -1.64 -2.13
N ASN A 42 0.89 -2.51 -2.69
CA ASN A 42 0.71 -3.23 -3.95
C ASN A 42 -0.03 -4.58 -3.85
N GLU A 43 -0.39 -5.09 -2.67
CA GLU A 43 -1.01 -6.42 -2.55
C GLU A 43 -2.54 -6.47 -2.41
N LYS A 44 -3.25 -5.33 -2.37
CA LYS A 44 -4.70 -5.34 -2.09
C LYS A 44 -5.54 -4.37 -2.92
N LEU A 45 -5.41 -4.42 -4.23
CA LEU A 45 -6.52 -4.01 -5.09
C LEU A 45 -6.77 -4.99 -6.24
N LYS A 46 -6.71 -6.29 -5.93
CA LYS A 46 -7.35 -7.30 -6.79
C LYS A 46 -8.86 -7.06 -6.70
N ARG A 47 -9.41 -6.36 -7.70
CA ARG A 47 -10.85 -6.13 -7.81
C ARG A 47 -11.55 -7.49 -7.77
N LYS A 48 -12.47 -7.66 -6.82
CA LYS A 48 -13.11 -8.96 -6.54
C LYS A 48 -14.15 -9.34 -7.59
N TYR A 49 -14.76 -8.34 -8.23
CA TYR A 49 -15.82 -8.51 -9.20
C TYR A 49 -15.41 -7.87 -10.52
N SER A 50 -15.46 -8.65 -11.58
CA SER A 50 -15.32 -8.19 -12.96
C SER A 50 -16.70 -8.05 -13.58
N PHE A 51 -16.91 -6.97 -14.32
CA PHE A 51 -18.08 -6.78 -15.17
C PHE A 51 -17.60 -6.23 -16.51
N SER A 52 -18.33 -6.56 -17.56
CA SER A 52 -18.10 -6.04 -18.91
C SER A 52 -19.17 -5.03 -19.23
N ILE A 53 -18.78 -3.91 -19.83
CA ILE A 53 -19.71 -2.93 -20.41
C ILE A 53 -19.38 -2.85 -21.89
N TYR A 54 -20.42 -2.91 -22.71
CA TYR A 54 -20.34 -2.72 -24.14
C TYR A 54 -20.86 -1.33 -24.47
N PHE A 55 -20.20 -0.67 -25.41
CA PHE A 55 -20.55 0.65 -25.90
C PHE A 55 -20.67 0.59 -27.41
N ASP A 56 -21.58 1.39 -27.95
CA ASP A 56 -21.55 1.70 -29.37
C ASP A 56 -20.36 2.62 -29.70
N GLU A 57 -20.04 2.76 -30.98
CA GLU A 57 -18.82 3.44 -31.42
C GLU A 57 -18.80 4.94 -31.02
N GLU A 58 -19.96 5.59 -31.10
CA GLU A 58 -20.17 6.97 -30.67
C GLU A 58 -20.01 7.12 -29.15
N GLU A 59 -20.64 6.23 -28.38
CA GLU A 59 -20.56 6.24 -26.92
C GLU A 59 -19.13 6.03 -26.43
N TYR A 60 -18.41 5.07 -27.03
CA TYR A 60 -17.02 4.80 -26.69
C TYR A 60 -16.11 6.00 -26.97
N SER A 61 -16.36 6.70 -28.07
CA SER A 61 -15.59 7.89 -28.45
C SER A 61 -15.72 9.00 -27.39
N ILE A 62 -16.95 9.24 -26.90
CA ILE A 62 -17.21 10.20 -25.82
C ILE A 62 -16.50 9.79 -24.53
N VAL A 63 -16.59 8.51 -24.14
CA VAL A 63 -15.94 7.99 -22.92
C VAL A 63 -14.41 8.13 -23.02
N LYS A 64 -13.85 7.89 -24.21
CA LYS A 64 -12.42 8.01 -24.47
C LYS A 64 -11.95 9.46 -24.35
N GLU A 65 -12.64 10.41 -24.98
CA GLU A 65 -12.32 11.83 -24.89
C GLU A 65 -12.36 12.33 -23.44
N GLN A 66 -13.38 11.96 -22.67
CA GLN A 66 -13.49 12.33 -21.26
C GLN A 66 -12.36 11.75 -20.40
N ALA A 67 -11.95 10.51 -20.68
CA ALA A 67 -10.82 9.88 -20.01
C ALA A 67 -9.50 10.61 -20.32
N GLU A 68 -9.30 11.04 -21.58
CA GLU A 68 -8.13 11.81 -22.02
C GLU A 68 -8.07 13.18 -21.36
N ILE A 69 -9.19 13.91 -21.28
CA ILE A 69 -9.30 15.20 -20.58
C ILE A 69 -8.88 15.07 -19.11
N MET A 70 -9.33 14.00 -18.44
CA MET A 70 -8.98 13.73 -17.04
C MET A 70 -7.60 13.09 -16.86
N LYS A 71 -6.88 12.79 -17.94
CA LYS A 71 -5.57 12.09 -17.94
C LYS A 71 -5.63 10.74 -17.20
N MET A 72 -6.74 10.02 -17.36
CA MET A 72 -6.95 8.70 -16.76
C MET A 72 -7.06 7.62 -17.82
N ASN A 73 -6.72 6.38 -17.48
CA ASN A 73 -7.07 5.25 -18.34
C ASN A 73 -8.60 5.12 -18.43
N ILE A 74 -9.15 4.80 -19.59
CA ILE A 74 -10.60 4.57 -19.82
C ILE A 74 -11.22 3.69 -18.73
N ASN A 75 -10.56 2.59 -18.38
CA ASN A 75 -11.02 1.66 -17.34
C ASN A 75 -10.99 2.25 -15.92
N GLN A 76 -10.10 3.21 -15.66
CA GLN A 76 -10.07 3.95 -14.40
C GLN A 76 -11.15 5.01 -14.40
N TYR A 77 -11.29 5.76 -15.50
CA TYR A 77 -12.31 6.79 -15.70
C TYR A 77 -13.73 6.23 -15.50
N ILE A 78 -14.06 5.10 -16.15
CA ILE A 78 -15.36 4.44 -16.00
C ILE A 78 -15.64 4.12 -14.52
N ARG A 79 -14.66 3.62 -13.78
CA ARG A 79 -14.86 3.31 -12.35
C ARG A 79 -14.98 4.56 -11.50
N PHE A 80 -14.20 5.58 -11.78
CA PHE A 80 -14.31 6.87 -11.11
C PHE A 80 -15.72 7.43 -11.31
N LYS A 81 -16.22 7.42 -12.55
CA LYS A 81 -17.56 7.90 -12.88
C LYS A 81 -18.65 7.09 -12.19
N LEU A 82 -18.54 5.76 -12.15
CA LEU A 82 -19.54 4.88 -11.56
C LEU A 82 -19.58 4.94 -10.02
N PHE A 83 -18.43 4.99 -9.36
CA PHE A 83 -18.35 4.79 -7.90
C PHE A 83 -18.01 6.04 -7.10
N VAL A 84 -17.46 7.09 -7.72
CA VAL A 84 -17.07 8.33 -7.01
C VAL A 84 -18.14 9.41 -7.12
N THR A 85 -18.89 9.44 -8.22
CA THR A 85 -19.93 10.46 -8.45
C THR A 85 -21.20 10.25 -7.58
N GLU A 86 -21.34 9.12 -6.91
CA GLU A 86 -22.54 8.79 -6.09
C GLU A 86 -22.47 9.27 -4.63
N VAL A 87 -21.46 10.04 -4.23
CA VAL A 87 -21.48 10.65 -2.88
C VAL A 87 -22.37 11.90 -2.92
N LYS A 88 -23.67 11.72 -2.64
CA LYS A 88 -24.58 12.78 -2.21
C LYS A 88 -24.74 12.75 -0.70
#